data_AF-A0A968C0W7-F1
#
_entry.id   AF-A0A968C0W7-F1
#
_cell.length_a   1.000
_cell.length_b   1.000
_cell.length_c   1.000
_cell.angle_alpha   90.00
_cell.angle_beta   90.00
_cell.angle_gamma   90.00
#
_symmetry.space_group_name_H-M   'P 1'
#
loop_
_entity.id
_entity.type
_entity.pdbx_description
1 polymer ?
#
loop_
_entity_poly.entity_id
_entity_poly.type
_entity_poly.pdbx_seq_one_letter_code
_entity_poly.pdbx_strand_id
1 'polypeptide(L)'
;GQADIVCFPELFTTGYNLDLIGDDFYELAEPIPGPTTEWMGQKAREYGLAVVGTIVERDNAREGVLYDTTFLLDAKGQLVGKYRKSHLYPTEHRYFRAGDRLPVFELGGFTVGVAICFEHAFPQVFTILALQGVEVVFIPSAVPVGYEYLLNLRTRARAQDNQLFTVAVNRVGREGDVTY
;
A
#
# COMPACT_ATOMS: atom_id res chain seq x y z
N GLY A 1 21.49 -11.06 -6.05
CA GLY A 1 20.91 -10.13 -7.04
C GLY A 1 20.71 -8.79 -6.37
N GLN A 2 20.91 -7.69 -7.08
CA GLN A 2 20.60 -6.35 -6.60
C GLN A 2 19.14 -6.04 -6.95
N ALA A 3 18.39 -5.40 -6.05
CA ALA A 3 16.99 -5.02 -6.26
C ALA A 3 16.86 -3.51 -6.32
N ASP A 4 16.04 -2.99 -7.24
CA ASP A 4 15.85 -1.54 -7.43
C ASP A 4 14.70 -0.97 -6.61
N ILE A 5 13.67 -1.79 -6.33
CA ILE A 5 12.46 -1.39 -5.58
C ILE A 5 12.09 -2.51 -4.59
N VAL A 6 11.76 -2.13 -3.36
CA VAL A 6 11.21 -3.02 -2.33
C VAL A 6 9.79 -2.58 -1.97
N CYS A 7 8.85 -3.53 -1.95
CA CYS A 7 7.46 -3.29 -1.56
C CYS A 7 7.12 -4.08 -0.29
N PHE A 8 6.54 -3.41 0.70
CA PHE A 8 6.09 -4.01 1.95
C PHE A 8 4.58 -4.32 1.93
N PRO A 9 4.11 -5.27 2.76
CA PRO A 9 2.69 -5.54 2.94
C PRO A 9 1.88 -4.32 3.42
N GLU A 10 0.56 -4.46 3.33
CA GLU A 10 -0.40 -3.51 3.89
C GLU A 10 -0.22 -3.34 5.41
N LEU A 11 -0.25 -2.08 5.86
CA LEU A 11 -0.10 -1.66 7.26
C LEU A 11 1.08 -2.33 7.99
N PHE A 12 2.24 -2.47 7.34
CA PHE A 12 3.35 -3.29 7.82
C PHE A 12 3.90 -2.88 9.20
N THR A 13 3.70 -1.62 9.62
CA THR A 13 4.18 -1.12 10.91
C THR A 13 3.29 -1.49 12.10
N THR A 14 1.99 -1.71 11.89
CA THR A 14 1.00 -1.85 12.97
C THR A 14 0.37 -3.23 13.05
N GLY A 15 0.27 -3.92 11.92
CA GLY A 15 -0.64 -5.06 11.83
C GLY A 15 -1.83 -4.74 10.95
N TYR A 16 -2.61 -5.76 10.57
CA TYR A 16 -3.87 -5.52 9.85
C TYR A 16 -5.10 -5.90 10.67
N ASN A 17 -5.01 -6.82 11.63
CA ASN A 17 -6.17 -7.31 12.37
C ASN A 17 -6.89 -6.17 13.13
N LEU A 18 -7.96 -5.66 12.52
CA LEU A 18 -8.71 -4.48 12.95
C LEU A 18 -9.40 -4.65 14.30
N ASP A 19 -9.75 -5.89 14.66
CA ASP A 19 -10.40 -6.21 15.94
C ASP A 19 -9.37 -6.32 17.06
N LEU A 20 -8.16 -6.79 16.76
CA LEU A 20 -7.06 -6.87 17.72
C LEU A 20 -6.46 -5.49 18.01
N ILE A 21 -6.27 -4.68 16.98
CA ILE A 21 -5.62 -3.36 17.11
C ILE A 21 -6.62 -2.31 17.60
N GLY A 22 -7.83 -2.30 17.07
CA GLY A 22 -8.88 -1.44 17.58
C GLY A 22 -8.53 0.05 17.55
N ASP A 23 -8.84 0.74 18.65
CA ASP A 23 -8.57 2.18 18.78
C ASP A 23 -7.08 2.50 19.00
N ASP A 24 -6.20 1.51 19.22
CA ASP A 24 -4.75 1.72 19.30
C ASP A 24 -4.20 2.29 17.98
N PHE A 25 -4.93 2.15 16.87
CA PHE A 25 -4.61 2.83 15.61
C PHE A 25 -4.44 4.35 15.76
N TYR A 26 -5.15 5.02 16.67
CA TYR A 26 -4.99 6.47 16.86
C TYR A 26 -3.65 6.84 17.50
N GLU A 27 -3.08 5.94 18.32
CA GLU A 27 -1.75 6.11 18.92
C GLU A 27 -0.66 5.72 17.92
N LEU A 28 -0.85 4.60 17.21
CA LEU A 28 0.09 4.02 16.26
C LEU A 28 0.17 4.77 14.92
N ALA A 29 -0.84 5.55 14.55
CA ALA A 29 -0.85 6.28 13.28
C ALA A 29 0.27 7.32 13.22
N GLU A 30 0.82 7.57 12.04
CA GLU A 30 1.89 8.55 11.84
C GLU A 30 1.51 9.57 10.77
N PRO A 31 1.97 10.83 10.85
CA PRO A 31 1.87 11.72 9.70
C PRO A 31 2.77 11.21 8.57
N ILE A 32 2.43 11.59 7.33
CA ILE A 32 3.31 11.39 6.17
C ILE A 32 3.59 12.75 5.50
N PRO A 33 4.85 13.24 5.49
CA PRO A 33 6.05 12.59 6.05
C PRO A 33 6.04 12.51 7.59
N GLY A 34 6.79 11.55 8.14
CA GLY A 34 6.88 11.25 9.57
C GLY A 34 7.89 10.12 9.89
N PRO A 35 7.91 9.61 11.14
CA PRO A 35 8.97 8.75 11.67
C PRO A 35 9.32 7.53 10.81
N THR A 36 8.31 6.76 10.38
CA THR A 36 8.53 5.59 9.53
C THR A 36 9.10 5.99 8.18
N THR A 37 8.56 7.02 7.52
CA THR A 37 9.07 7.46 6.20
C THR A 37 10.49 8.03 6.27
N GLU A 38 10.85 8.67 7.38
CA GLU A 38 12.21 9.18 7.61
C GLU A 38 13.20 8.05 7.82
N TRP A 39 12.87 7.08 8.68
CA TRP A 39 13.71 5.92 8.94
C TRP A 39 13.88 5.06 7.68
N MET A 40 12.77 4.77 6.98
CA MET A 40 12.79 4.03 5.72
C MET A 40 13.55 4.80 4.63
N GLY A 41 13.48 6.14 4.61
CA GLY A 41 14.24 6.99 3.69
C GLY A 41 15.75 6.90 3.92
N GLN A 42 16.19 6.82 5.18
CA GLN A 42 17.59 6.57 5.49
C GLN A 42 18.04 5.21 4.94
N LYS A 43 17.22 4.16 5.12
CA LYS A 43 17.51 2.81 4.59
C LYS A 43 17.47 2.74 3.07
N ALA A 44 16.51 3.41 2.43
CA ALA A 44 16.45 3.54 0.97
C ALA A 44 17.75 4.13 0.41
N ARG A 45 18.25 5.21 1.03
CA ARG A 45 19.54 5.83 0.66
C ARG A 45 20.74 4.93 0.92
N GLU A 46 20.76 4.25 2.07
CA GLU A 46 21.85 3.34 2.47
C GLU A 46 22.00 2.18 1.48
N TYR A 47 20.88 1.58 1.06
CA TYR A 47 20.87 0.44 0.15
C TYR A 47 20.75 0.82 -1.33
N GLY A 48 20.53 2.09 -1.65
CA GLY A 48 20.39 2.59 -3.01
C GLY A 48 19.16 2.02 -3.74
N LEU A 49 18.04 1.84 -3.03
CA LEU A 49 16.80 1.27 -3.55
C LEU A 49 15.59 2.14 -3.22
N ALA A 50 14.56 2.07 -4.05
CA ALA A 50 13.27 2.69 -3.78
C ALA A 50 12.40 1.82 -2.86
N VAL A 51 11.49 2.45 -2.12
CA VAL A 51 10.62 1.79 -1.14
C VAL A 51 9.15 2.12 -1.41
N VAL A 52 8.30 1.11 -1.39
CA VAL A 52 6.85 1.21 -1.32
C VAL A 52 6.41 0.61 0.01
N GLY A 53 5.84 1.42 0.90
CA GLY A 53 5.44 0.99 2.25
C GLY A 53 4.07 1.51 2.63
N THR A 54 3.33 0.76 3.44
CA THR A 54 1.94 1.09 3.80
C THR A 54 1.79 1.23 5.31
N ILE A 55 1.21 2.33 5.78
CA ILE A 55 1.02 2.64 7.20
C ILE A 55 -0.36 3.22 7.44
N VAL A 56 -0.73 3.29 8.72
CA VAL A 56 -1.87 4.11 9.15
C VAL A 56 -1.42 5.56 9.17
N GLU A 57 -1.90 6.35 8.22
CA GLU A 57 -1.63 7.79 8.15
C GLU A 57 -2.60 8.57 9.05
N ARG A 58 -2.05 9.42 9.91
CA ARG A 58 -2.79 10.47 10.62
C ARG A 58 -2.90 11.71 9.74
N ASP A 59 -4.12 12.19 9.51
CA ASP A 59 -4.33 13.43 8.75
C ASP A 59 -3.92 14.66 9.56
N ASN A 60 -3.04 15.49 9.02
CA ASN A 60 -2.55 16.69 9.70
C ASN A 60 -3.58 17.84 9.73
N ALA A 61 -4.60 17.81 8.88
CA ALA A 61 -5.59 18.89 8.77
C ALA A 61 -6.90 18.55 9.50
N ARG A 62 -7.19 17.27 9.72
CA ARG A 62 -8.42 16.80 10.37
C ARG A 62 -8.08 15.88 11.53
N GLU A 63 -8.28 16.38 12.73
CA GLU A 63 -8.08 15.63 13.97
C GLU A 63 -8.91 14.33 13.98
N GLY A 64 -8.29 13.24 14.43
CA GLY A 64 -8.93 11.92 14.50
C GLY A 64 -9.23 11.26 13.15
N VAL A 65 -8.78 11.84 12.02
CA VAL A 65 -8.96 11.18 10.72
C VAL A 65 -7.74 10.33 10.38
N LEU A 66 -7.98 9.04 10.16
CA LEU A 66 -6.97 8.06 9.77
C LEU A 66 -7.19 7.56 8.34
N TYR A 67 -6.11 7.18 7.68
CA TYR A 67 -6.09 6.63 6.33
C TYR A 67 -5.19 5.40 6.23
N ASP A 68 -5.63 4.37 5.52
CA ASP A 68 -4.73 3.33 5.01
C ASP A 68 -3.95 3.92 3.81
N THR A 69 -2.64 4.11 3.98
CA THR A 69 -1.84 4.90 3.06
C THR A 69 -0.53 4.24 2.69
N THR A 70 -0.29 4.10 1.39
CA THR A 70 1.00 3.73 0.84
C THR A 70 1.85 4.97 0.58
N PHE A 71 3.07 5.03 1.08
CA PHE A 71 4.09 6.02 0.73
C PHE A 71 5.12 5.41 -0.24
N LEU A 72 5.73 6.27 -1.06
CA LEU A 72 6.76 5.90 -2.02
C LEU A 72 8.01 6.75 -1.79
N LEU A 73 9.16 6.11 -1.58
CA LEU A 73 10.46 6.76 -1.40
C LEU A 73 11.39 6.38 -2.55
N ASP A 74 12.13 7.34 -3.09
CA ASP A 74 13.14 7.07 -4.11
C ASP A 74 14.44 6.47 -3.52
N ALA A 75 15.38 6.08 -4.38
CA ALA A 75 16.69 5.56 -3.96
C ALA A 75 17.58 6.60 -3.25
N LYS A 76 17.19 7.87 -3.24
CA LYS A 76 17.80 8.93 -2.44
C LYS A 76 17.05 9.14 -1.13
N GLY A 77 16.11 8.27 -0.76
CA GLY A 77 15.32 8.38 0.47
C GLY A 77 14.39 9.58 0.52
N GLN A 78 14.02 10.16 -0.63
CA GLN A 78 13.09 11.28 -0.72
C GLN A 78 11.67 10.77 -0.95
N LEU A 79 10.69 11.41 -0.31
CA LEU A 79 9.27 11.13 -0.53
C LEU A 79 8.86 11.57 -1.94
N VAL A 80 8.57 10.58 -2.78
CA VAL A 80 8.02 10.78 -4.13
C VAL A 80 6.54 11.12 -4.02
N GLY A 81 5.83 10.46 -3.11
CA GLY A 81 4.41 10.72 -2.88
C GLY A 81 3.77 9.72 -1.95
N LYS A 82 2.45 9.84 -1.82
CA LYS A 82 1.61 8.93 -1.05
C LYS A 82 0.26 8.72 -1.71
N TYR A 83 -0.34 7.57 -1.45
CA TYR A 83 -1.63 7.15 -1.97
C TYR A 83 -2.50 6.66 -0.81
N ARG A 84 -3.65 7.30 -0.62
CA ARG A 84 -4.67 6.91 0.37
C ARG A 84 -5.67 5.97 -0.31
N LYS A 85 -5.88 4.79 0.27
CA LYS A 85 -6.78 3.75 -0.25
C LYS A 85 -8.16 4.33 -0.57
N SER A 86 -8.60 4.18 -1.81
CA SER A 86 -9.86 4.76 -2.29
C SER A 86 -11.06 3.83 -2.08
N HIS A 87 -10.86 2.51 -2.09
CA HIS A 87 -11.90 1.52 -1.78
C HIS A 87 -11.55 0.74 -0.53
N LEU A 88 -12.22 1.09 0.57
CA LEU A 88 -12.05 0.41 1.85
C LEU A 88 -12.80 -0.93 1.87
N TYR A 89 -12.20 -1.94 2.50
CA TYR A 89 -12.90 -3.16 2.88
C TYR A 89 -13.98 -2.82 3.93
N PRO A 90 -15.14 -3.50 3.95
CA PRO A 90 -16.29 -3.04 4.76
C PRO A 90 -15.99 -2.75 6.24
N THR A 91 -15.12 -3.53 6.89
CA THR A 91 -14.76 -3.34 8.31
C THR A 91 -13.78 -2.19 8.55
N GLU A 92 -13.02 -1.76 7.53
CA GLU A 92 -12.05 -0.66 7.62
C GLU A 92 -12.73 0.69 7.85
N HIS A 93 -13.98 0.87 7.39
CA HIS A 93 -14.73 2.12 7.56
C HIS A 93 -14.89 2.57 9.02
N ARG A 94 -14.72 1.65 9.98
CA ARG A 94 -14.71 1.97 11.40
C ARG A 94 -13.55 2.90 11.78
N TYR A 95 -12.39 2.72 11.17
CA TYR A 95 -11.15 3.41 11.55
C TYR A 95 -10.69 4.38 10.46
N PHE A 96 -10.84 4.02 9.18
CA PHE A 96 -10.24 4.76 8.08
C PHE A 96 -11.27 5.57 7.29
N ARG A 97 -10.77 6.58 6.57
CA ARG A 97 -11.51 7.28 5.52
C ARG A 97 -10.94 6.90 4.16
N ALA A 98 -11.82 6.91 3.15
CA ALA A 98 -11.41 6.66 1.77
C ALA A 98 -10.66 7.86 1.20
N GLY A 99 -9.60 7.59 0.44
CA GLY A 99 -9.02 8.54 -0.50
C GLY A 99 -9.95 8.80 -1.68
N ASP A 100 -9.67 9.87 -2.43
CA ASP A 100 -10.53 10.38 -3.50
C ASP A 100 -9.81 10.48 -4.86
N ARG A 101 -8.59 9.95 -4.95
CA ARG A 101 -7.70 10.10 -6.12
C ARG A 101 -6.94 8.82 -6.40
N LEU A 102 -6.61 8.59 -7.67
CA LEU A 102 -5.67 7.57 -8.14
C LEU A 102 -4.44 8.26 -8.77
N PRO A 103 -3.49 8.73 -7.95
CA PRO A 103 -2.27 9.36 -8.45
C PRO A 103 -1.31 8.32 -9.06
N VAL A 104 -0.45 8.79 -9.96
CA VAL A 104 0.67 8.02 -10.53
C VAL A 104 1.98 8.67 -10.12
N PHE A 105 3.05 7.88 -10.05
CA PHE A 105 4.34 8.31 -9.55
C PHE A 105 5.47 7.84 -10.46
N GLU A 106 6.61 8.54 -10.41
CA GLU A 106 7.85 8.07 -11.04
C GLU A 106 8.71 7.40 -9.97
N LEU A 107 9.00 6.10 -10.12
CA LEU A 107 9.76 5.34 -9.14
C LEU A 107 10.67 4.31 -9.83
N GLY A 108 11.97 4.38 -9.57
CA GLY A 108 12.93 3.41 -10.11
C GLY A 108 13.01 3.39 -11.64
N GLY A 109 12.63 4.49 -12.30
CA GLY A 109 12.59 4.57 -13.77
C GLY A 109 11.31 4.05 -14.42
N PHE A 110 10.28 3.75 -13.63
CA PHE A 110 8.96 3.36 -14.11
C PHE A 110 7.90 4.38 -13.69
N THR A 111 6.86 4.53 -14.51
CA THR A 111 5.60 5.13 -14.08
C THR A 111 4.80 4.09 -13.29
N VAL A 112 4.57 4.35 -12.00
CA VAL A 112 3.97 3.40 -11.06
C VAL A 112 2.64 3.86 -10.50
N GLY A 113 1.76 2.89 -10.28
CA GLY A 113 0.49 3.04 -9.57
C GLY A 113 0.44 2.15 -8.33
N VAL A 114 -0.53 2.39 -7.46
CA VAL A 114 -0.76 1.58 -6.26
C VAL A 114 -2.25 1.23 -6.17
N ALA A 115 -2.53 -0.02 -5.81
CA ALA A 115 -3.87 -0.49 -5.45
C ALA A 115 -3.78 -1.31 -4.16
N ILE A 116 -4.37 -0.84 -3.07
CA ILE A 116 -4.17 -1.46 -1.75
C ILE A 116 -5.23 -2.55 -1.52
N CYS A 117 -4.77 -3.79 -1.32
CA CYS A 117 -5.55 -4.97 -0.91
C CYS A 117 -6.92 -5.10 -1.59
N PHE A 118 -7.99 -4.64 -0.95
CA PHE A 118 -9.36 -4.77 -1.46
C PHE A 118 -9.58 -4.12 -2.83
N GLU A 119 -8.81 -3.09 -3.17
CA GLU A 119 -8.85 -2.40 -4.48
C GLU A 119 -8.55 -3.34 -5.65
N HIS A 120 -7.87 -4.45 -5.38
CA HIS A 120 -7.63 -5.54 -6.32
C HIS A 120 -8.93 -6.14 -6.90
N ALA A 121 -10.02 -6.07 -6.15
CA ALA A 121 -11.34 -6.54 -6.56
C ALA A 121 -11.97 -5.67 -7.66
N PHE A 122 -11.44 -4.49 -7.95
CA PHE A 122 -12.06 -3.48 -8.83
C PHE A 122 -11.24 -3.33 -10.12
N PRO A 123 -11.64 -3.99 -11.24
CA PRO A 123 -10.92 -3.86 -12.52
C PRO A 123 -10.72 -2.41 -12.97
N GLN A 124 -11.70 -1.54 -12.67
CA GLN A 124 -11.71 -0.14 -13.07
C GLN A 124 -10.52 0.64 -12.51
N VAL A 125 -10.08 0.33 -11.28
CA VAL A 125 -8.90 0.99 -10.68
C VAL A 125 -7.66 0.75 -11.55
N PHE A 126 -7.46 -0.49 -12.01
CA PHE A 126 -6.31 -0.85 -12.83
C PHE A 126 -6.42 -0.30 -14.24
N THR A 127 -7.62 -0.28 -14.83
CA THR A 127 -7.84 0.34 -16.14
C THR A 127 -7.60 1.85 -16.10
N ILE A 128 -8.02 2.55 -15.04
CA ILE A 128 -7.73 3.98 -14.89
C ILE A 128 -6.23 4.22 -14.79
N LEU A 129 -5.52 3.45 -13.94
CA LEU A 129 -4.05 3.56 -13.83
C LEU A 129 -3.35 3.29 -15.17
N ALA A 130 -3.79 2.28 -15.91
CA ALA A 130 -3.25 1.97 -17.24
C ALA A 130 -3.47 3.12 -18.24
N LEU A 131 -4.67 3.72 -18.24
CA LEU A 131 -4.99 4.88 -19.09
C LEU A 131 -4.20 6.13 -18.69
N GLN A 132 -3.71 6.22 -17.46
CA GLN A 132 -2.80 7.26 -17.00
C GLN A 132 -1.32 6.98 -17.36
N GLY A 133 -1.02 5.85 -18.01
CA GLY A 133 0.32 5.49 -18.45
C GLY A 133 1.13 4.67 -17.45
N VAL A 134 0.51 4.07 -16.44
CA VAL A 134 1.21 3.22 -15.46
C VAL A 134 1.75 1.95 -16.11
N GLU A 135 3.03 1.67 -15.84
CA GLU A 135 3.73 0.48 -16.29
C GLU A 135 3.71 -0.63 -15.22
N VAL A 136 3.78 -0.25 -13.93
CA VAL A 136 3.82 -1.17 -12.79
C VAL A 136 2.81 -0.76 -11.72
N VAL A 137 1.94 -1.68 -11.32
CA VAL A 137 1.04 -1.48 -10.17
C VAL A 137 1.52 -2.31 -8.98
N PHE A 138 1.82 -1.65 -7.86
CA PHE A 138 2.10 -2.30 -6.59
C PHE A 138 0.81 -2.58 -5.83
N ILE A 139 0.72 -3.78 -5.24
CA ILE A 139 -0.48 -4.27 -4.54
C ILE A 139 -0.10 -4.77 -3.13
N PRO A 140 0.18 -3.85 -2.18
CA PRO A 140 0.33 -4.19 -0.76
C PRO A 140 -0.97 -4.79 -0.23
N SER A 141 -0.90 -5.95 0.42
CA SER A 141 -2.07 -6.71 0.87
C SER A 141 -1.90 -7.37 2.23
N ALA A 142 -3.01 -7.61 2.91
CA ALA A 142 -3.15 -8.50 4.07
C ALA A 142 -4.33 -9.46 3.90
N VAL A 143 -4.27 -10.32 2.87
CA VAL A 143 -5.26 -11.36 2.57
C VAL A 143 -5.02 -12.58 3.46
N PRO A 144 -6.01 -13.07 4.21
CA PRO A 144 -5.85 -14.23 5.07
C PRO A 144 -5.82 -15.57 4.32
N VAL A 145 -5.31 -16.59 4.98
CA VAL A 145 -5.30 -17.98 4.52
C VAL A 145 -6.73 -18.44 4.18
N GLY A 146 -6.87 -19.16 3.07
CA GLY A 146 -8.14 -19.56 2.47
C GLY A 146 -8.66 -18.62 1.39
N TYR A 147 -8.09 -17.42 1.25
CA TYR A 147 -8.46 -16.42 0.25
C TYR A 147 -7.33 -16.06 -0.72
N GLU A 148 -6.18 -16.73 -0.65
CA GLU A 148 -4.98 -16.48 -1.47
C GLU A 148 -5.26 -16.66 -2.97
N TYR A 149 -6.24 -17.50 -3.31
CA TYR A 149 -6.69 -17.70 -4.69
C TYR A 149 -7.19 -16.38 -5.31
N LEU A 150 -7.76 -15.48 -4.52
CA LEU A 150 -8.20 -14.16 -5.00
C LEU A 150 -7.01 -13.30 -5.38
N LEU A 151 -5.97 -13.26 -4.54
CA LEU A 151 -4.75 -12.51 -4.80
C LEU A 151 -4.05 -13.06 -6.06
N ASN A 152 -3.94 -14.38 -6.20
CA ASN A 152 -3.30 -15.00 -7.38
C ASN A 152 -4.07 -14.70 -8.68
N LEU A 153 -5.38 -14.99 -8.69
CA LEU A 153 -6.22 -14.85 -9.87
C LEU A 153 -6.32 -13.39 -10.31
N ARG A 154 -6.65 -12.48 -9.38
CA ARG A 154 -6.86 -11.07 -9.71
C ARG A 154 -5.57 -10.41 -10.17
N THR A 155 -4.42 -10.72 -9.57
CA THR A 155 -3.13 -10.13 -9.98
C THR A 155 -2.86 -10.40 -11.45
N ARG A 156 -3.01 -11.67 -11.87
CA ARG A 156 -2.82 -12.08 -13.25
C ARG A 156 -3.85 -11.47 -14.19
N ALA A 157 -5.11 -11.42 -13.78
CA ALA A 157 -6.17 -10.81 -14.57
C ALA A 157 -5.92 -9.31 -14.79
N ARG A 158 -5.56 -8.56 -13.74
CA ARG A 158 -5.29 -7.11 -13.85
C ARG A 158 -4.10 -6.80 -14.75
N ALA A 159 -3.03 -7.58 -14.63
CA ALA A 159 -1.88 -7.46 -15.53
C ALA A 159 -2.27 -7.74 -16.99
N GLN A 160 -2.96 -8.86 -17.23
CA GLN A 160 -3.35 -9.28 -18.57
C GLN A 160 -4.33 -8.31 -19.24
N ASP A 161 -5.36 -7.88 -18.52
CA ASP A 161 -6.42 -7.03 -19.10
C ASP A 161 -5.91 -5.64 -19.48
N ASN A 162 -4.89 -5.14 -18.77
CA ASN A 162 -4.40 -3.77 -18.92
C ASN A 162 -2.98 -3.67 -19.53
N GLN A 163 -2.36 -4.80 -19.87
CA GLN A 163 -1.01 -4.87 -20.45
C GLN A 163 0.05 -4.12 -19.61
N LEU A 164 0.00 -4.31 -18.29
CA LEU A 164 0.91 -3.73 -17.31
C LEU A 164 1.50 -4.81 -16.39
N PHE A 165 2.56 -4.47 -15.67
CA PHE A 165 3.11 -5.33 -14.62
C PHE A 165 2.39 -5.11 -13.30
N THR A 166 2.21 -6.18 -12.53
CA THR A 166 1.65 -6.12 -11.18
C THR A 166 2.58 -6.79 -10.18
N VAL A 167 2.84 -6.12 -9.05
CA VAL A 167 3.65 -6.66 -7.95
C VAL A 167 2.78 -6.74 -6.70
N ALA A 168 2.26 -7.94 -6.43
CA ALA A 168 1.47 -8.20 -5.23
C ALA A 168 2.35 -8.73 -4.09
N VAL A 169 2.21 -8.14 -2.91
CA VAL A 169 2.89 -8.57 -1.68
C VAL A 169 1.85 -8.75 -0.58
N ASN A 170 1.91 -9.88 0.11
CA ASN A 170 0.96 -10.20 1.17
C ASN A 170 1.66 -10.24 2.53
N ARG A 171 0.91 -9.92 3.58
CA ARG A 171 1.30 -10.21 4.97
C ARG A 171 1.49 -11.72 5.13
N VAL A 172 2.35 -12.10 6.08
CA VAL A 172 2.57 -13.48 6.50
C VAL A 172 2.50 -13.56 8.02
N GLY A 173 2.19 -14.75 8.53
CA GLY A 173 2.19 -15.01 9.97
C GLY A 173 0.80 -14.91 10.59
N ARG A 174 0.73 -14.74 11.91
CA ARG A 174 -0.52 -14.83 12.67
C ARG A 174 -0.75 -13.60 13.54
N GLU A 175 -1.96 -13.04 13.48
CA GLU A 175 -2.44 -11.94 14.31
C GLU A 175 -3.75 -12.34 14.98
N GLY A 176 -3.73 -12.61 16.29
CA GLY A 176 -4.90 -13.14 16.99
C GLY A 176 -5.31 -14.50 16.39
N ASP A 177 -6.52 -14.57 15.84
CA ASP A 177 -7.05 -15.77 15.19
C ASP A 177 -6.95 -15.76 13.65
N VAL A 178 -6.36 -14.70 13.09
CA VAL A 178 -6.16 -14.57 11.63
C VAL A 178 -4.75 -15.03 11.27
N THR A 179 -4.65 -15.88 10.25
CA THR A 179 -3.37 -16.28 9.63
C THR A 179 -3.31 -15.72 8.22
N TYR A 180 -2.16 -15.19 7.81
CA TYR A 180 -1.89 -14.65 6.48
C TYR A 180 -0.79 -15.45 5.78
#